data_AF-A0A8B6GEU6-F1
#
_entry.id   AF-A0A8B6GEU6-F1
#
_cell.length_a   1.000
_cell.length_b   1.000
_cell.length_c   1.000
_cell.angle_alpha   90.00
_cell.angle_beta   90.00
_cell.angle_gamma   90.00
#
_symmetry.space_group_name_H-M   'P 1'
#
loop_
_entity.id
_entity.type
_entity.pdbx_description
1 polymer ?
#
loop_
_entity_poly.entity_id
_entity_poly.type
_entity_poly.pdbx_seq_one_letter_code
_entity_poly.pdbx_strand_id
1 'polypeptide(L)'
;MKRLLLLWLRGKRGFKISANQKDEISRNLIQLRKFIPSLFARKPRTLDEVDRWKATEYRQFLLYTGKIVLKSVLKPEFYSHFLTLSVAINILISPQLCRQYLNYARELLKFFISKGRTLYGPEFLVYNVHSLVHIGEDVEEHGHLDLFCAFPFENYMQKLKKMVHSGKSPLVQIVKRVFEMESTSNCQLANLIKKVTHRRPNNGFILTDQSCCEIVQKTNQEDNEGYEMFLCRVYRRPTYLFQQPCDSRLIGVMKCHQQDSVMKRISRKNLHRQAIMIPNDHNIVFLAVLHDF
;
A
#
# COMPACT_ATOMS: atom_id res chain seq x y z
N MET A 1 -7.90 -3.49 9.73
CA MET A 1 -7.95 -4.57 8.72
C MET A 1 -8.08 -5.98 9.32
N LYS A 2 -7.15 -6.44 10.18
CA LYS A 2 -7.18 -7.81 10.75
C LYS A 2 -8.56 -8.23 11.28
N ARG A 3 -9.22 -7.34 12.05
CA ARG A 3 -10.56 -7.57 12.59
C ARG A 3 -11.61 -7.88 11.51
N LEU A 4 -11.65 -7.10 10.42
CA LEU A 4 -12.58 -7.34 9.30
C LEU A 4 -12.36 -8.72 8.67
N LEU A 5 -11.10 -9.08 8.40
CA LEU A 5 -10.76 -10.40 7.84
C LEU A 5 -11.23 -11.53 8.77
N LEU A 6 -10.97 -11.42 10.07
CA LEU A 6 -11.39 -12.43 11.04
C LEU A 6 -12.91 -12.51 11.16
N LEU A 7 -13.63 -11.39 11.07
CA LEU A 7 -15.10 -11.39 11.05
C LEU A 7 -15.64 -12.09 9.80
N TRP A 8 -15.07 -11.82 8.63
CA TRP A 8 -15.49 -12.51 7.41
C TRP A 8 -15.13 -14.00 7.43
N LEU A 9 -14.01 -14.40 8.03
CA LEU A 9 -13.57 -15.80 8.07
C LEU A 9 -14.23 -16.64 9.17
N ARG A 10 -14.48 -16.05 10.34
CA ARG A 10 -14.85 -16.76 11.58
C ARG A 10 -16.08 -16.19 12.28
N GLY A 11 -16.67 -15.12 11.76
CA GLY A 11 -17.80 -14.44 12.39
C GLY A 11 -19.14 -15.17 12.24
N LYS A 12 -20.20 -14.45 12.59
CA LYS A 12 -21.58 -14.97 12.57
C LYS A 12 -22.08 -15.20 11.14
N ARG A 13 -23.07 -16.09 11.00
CA ARG A 13 -23.81 -16.27 9.74
C ARG A 13 -24.47 -14.92 9.37
N GLY A 14 -24.29 -14.48 8.12
CA GLY A 14 -24.77 -13.19 7.61
C GLY A 14 -23.69 -12.39 6.88
N PHE A 15 -22.51 -12.29 7.50
CA PHE A 15 -21.32 -11.61 6.95
C PHE A 15 -20.08 -12.51 6.86
N LYS A 16 -20.15 -13.75 7.37
CA LYS A 16 -19.12 -14.78 7.15
C LYS A 16 -19.12 -15.23 5.68
N ILE A 17 -17.94 -15.28 5.07
CA ILE A 17 -17.75 -15.80 3.71
C ILE A 17 -17.73 -17.34 3.71
N SER A 18 -18.17 -17.94 2.61
CA SER A 18 -18.13 -19.39 2.42
C SER A 18 -16.70 -19.90 2.20
N ALA A 19 -16.49 -21.22 2.30
CA ALA A 19 -15.21 -21.85 1.98
C ALA A 19 -14.78 -21.54 0.53
N ASN A 20 -15.70 -21.68 -0.43
CA ASN A 20 -15.43 -21.38 -1.84
C ASN A 20 -15.00 -19.91 -2.04
N GLN A 21 -15.66 -18.96 -1.37
CA GLN A 21 -15.31 -17.55 -1.42
C GLN A 21 -13.91 -17.29 -0.82
N LYS A 22 -13.59 -17.96 0.30
CA LYS A 22 -12.25 -17.89 0.91
C LYS A 22 -11.17 -18.43 -0.03
N ASP A 23 -11.45 -19.54 -0.70
CA ASP A 23 -10.52 -20.18 -1.65
C ASP A 23 -10.33 -19.32 -2.90
N GLU A 24 -11.40 -18.69 -3.39
CA GLU A 24 -11.35 -17.71 -4.48
C GLU A 24 -10.46 -16.51 -4.11
N ILE A 25 -10.69 -15.88 -2.95
CA ILE A 25 -9.84 -14.76 -2.49
C ILE A 25 -8.38 -15.22 -2.37
N SER A 26 -8.14 -16.40 -1.81
CA SER A 26 -6.80 -16.94 -1.63
C SER A 26 -6.10 -17.19 -2.96
N ARG A 27 -6.78 -17.81 -3.94
CA ARG A 27 -6.25 -17.99 -5.30
C ARG A 27 -5.93 -16.65 -5.95
N ASN A 28 -6.83 -15.67 -5.86
CA ASN A 28 -6.62 -14.34 -6.42
C ASN A 28 -5.43 -13.63 -5.76
N LEU A 29 -5.25 -13.74 -4.44
CA LEU A 29 -4.07 -13.20 -3.74
C LEU A 29 -2.77 -13.84 -4.24
N ILE A 30 -2.73 -15.16 -4.43
CA ILE A 30 -1.56 -15.87 -4.96
C ILE A 30 -1.25 -15.42 -6.39
N GLN A 31 -2.26 -15.28 -7.25
CA GLN A 31 -2.08 -14.78 -8.61
C GLN A 31 -1.52 -13.35 -8.64
N LEU A 32 -1.87 -12.50 -7.67
CA LEU A 32 -1.35 -11.13 -7.58
C LEU A 32 0.14 -11.07 -7.23
N ARG A 33 0.73 -12.10 -6.64
CA ARG A 33 2.15 -12.09 -6.16
C ARG A 33 3.14 -11.66 -7.24
N LYS A 34 2.93 -12.09 -8.49
CA LYS A 34 3.79 -11.78 -9.64
C LYS A 34 3.75 -10.31 -10.06
N PHE A 35 2.75 -9.54 -9.63
CA PHE A 35 2.57 -8.13 -9.97
C PHE A 35 3.01 -7.18 -8.85
N ILE A 36 3.26 -7.70 -7.64
CA ILE A 36 3.70 -6.88 -6.52
C ILE A 36 5.16 -6.46 -6.72
N PRO A 37 5.49 -5.17 -6.75
CA PRO A 37 6.86 -4.68 -6.85
C PRO A 37 7.78 -5.17 -5.71
N SER A 38 9.09 -5.13 -5.90
CA SER A 38 10.09 -5.52 -4.89
C SER A 38 10.20 -4.52 -3.74
N LEU A 39 9.64 -3.33 -3.88
CA LEU A 39 9.52 -2.35 -2.79
C LEU A 39 8.72 -2.89 -1.60
N PHE A 40 7.80 -3.83 -1.83
CA PHE A 40 7.09 -4.51 -0.75
C PHE A 40 7.92 -5.65 -0.20
N ALA A 41 8.26 -5.58 1.09
CA ALA A 41 9.03 -6.61 1.79
C ALA A 41 8.36 -7.99 1.79
N ARG A 42 7.03 -8.05 1.64
CA ARG A 42 6.25 -9.30 1.61
C ARG A 42 5.30 -9.34 0.42
N LYS A 43 5.11 -10.55 -0.10
CA LYS A 43 4.12 -10.85 -1.14
C LYS A 43 2.83 -11.37 -0.49
N PRO A 44 1.66 -11.17 -1.12
CA PRO A 44 0.40 -11.69 -0.64
C PRO A 44 0.45 -13.20 -0.36
N ARG A 45 -0.19 -13.60 0.74
CA ARG A 45 -0.34 -15.01 1.16
C ARG A 45 -1.82 -15.38 1.19
N THR A 46 -2.13 -16.66 1.36
CA THR A 46 -3.52 -17.13 1.41
C THR A 46 -4.21 -16.66 2.70
N LEU A 47 -5.54 -16.70 2.71
CA LEU A 47 -6.32 -16.39 3.91
C LEU A 47 -6.21 -17.47 5.00
N ASP A 48 -5.68 -18.66 4.70
CA ASP A 48 -5.40 -19.70 5.70
C ASP A 48 -4.35 -19.25 6.71
N GLU A 49 -3.38 -18.47 6.26
CA GLU A 49 -2.30 -17.98 7.09
C GLU A 49 -2.60 -16.63 7.74
N VAL A 50 -3.86 -16.17 7.70
CA VAL A 50 -4.23 -14.81 8.13
C VAL A 50 -3.78 -14.50 9.56
N ASP A 51 -3.73 -15.48 10.47
CA ASP A 51 -3.28 -15.26 11.85
C ASP A 51 -1.78 -14.98 11.93
N ARG A 52 -1.01 -15.47 10.96
CA ARG A 52 0.45 -15.33 10.85
C ARG A 52 0.84 -14.14 9.98
N TRP A 53 -0.11 -13.38 9.45
CA TRP A 53 0.18 -12.16 8.69
C TRP A 53 0.81 -11.09 9.58
N LYS A 54 1.85 -10.44 9.06
CA LYS A 54 2.47 -9.27 9.69
C LYS A 54 1.67 -8.01 9.37
N ALA A 55 1.91 -6.95 10.14
CA ALA A 55 1.29 -5.64 9.94
C ALA A 55 1.43 -5.11 8.51
N THR A 56 2.62 -5.28 7.89
CA THR A 56 2.89 -4.88 6.50
C THR A 56 2.00 -5.60 5.49
N GLU A 57 1.57 -6.83 5.77
CA GLU A 57 0.70 -7.62 4.87
C GLU A 57 -0.75 -7.18 5.01
N TYR A 58 -1.21 -6.88 6.23
CA TYR A 58 -2.52 -6.25 6.43
C TYR A 58 -2.60 -4.86 5.80
N ARG A 59 -1.51 -4.09 5.87
CA ARG A 59 -1.39 -2.79 5.22
C ARG A 59 -1.42 -2.93 3.70
N GLN A 60 -0.65 -3.85 3.13
CA GLN A 60 -0.71 -4.15 1.70
C GLN A 60 -2.12 -4.56 1.26
N PHE A 61 -2.79 -5.40 2.04
CA PHE A 61 -4.16 -5.83 1.75
C PHE A 61 -5.14 -4.66 1.77
N LEU A 62 -5.10 -3.83 2.81
CA LEU A 62 -5.98 -2.67 2.96
C LEU A 62 -5.77 -1.63 1.85
N LEU A 63 -4.51 -1.30 1.56
CA LEU A 63 -4.15 -0.24 0.63
C LEU A 63 -4.20 -0.69 -0.84
N TYR A 64 -4.02 -1.98 -1.12
CA TYR A 64 -3.88 -2.47 -2.49
C TYR A 64 -4.77 -3.67 -2.78
N THR A 65 -4.32 -4.87 -2.43
CA THR A 65 -4.83 -6.11 -3.00
C THR A 65 -6.30 -6.37 -2.63
N GLY A 66 -6.75 -5.93 -1.45
CA GLY A 66 -8.13 -6.07 -1.00
C GLY A 66 -9.15 -5.42 -1.93
N LYS A 67 -8.82 -4.28 -2.56
CA LYS A 67 -9.70 -3.60 -3.54
C LYS A 67 -9.98 -4.46 -4.78
N ILE A 68 -9.06 -5.37 -5.10
CA ILE A 68 -9.17 -6.24 -6.26
C ILE A 68 -9.86 -7.54 -5.86
N VAL A 69 -9.32 -8.23 -4.86
CA VAL A 69 -9.74 -9.60 -4.54
C VAL A 69 -11.09 -9.70 -3.84
N LEU A 70 -11.61 -8.60 -3.26
CA LEU A 70 -12.89 -8.60 -2.57
C LEU A 70 -14.08 -8.18 -3.46
N LYS A 71 -13.83 -7.51 -4.60
CA LYS A 71 -14.85 -6.82 -5.38
C LYS A 71 -15.97 -7.72 -5.91
N SER A 72 -15.61 -8.93 -6.37
CA SER A 72 -16.57 -9.92 -6.89
C SER A 72 -17.01 -10.95 -5.85
N VAL A 73 -16.42 -10.93 -4.65
CA VAL A 73 -16.60 -11.99 -3.65
C VAL A 73 -17.49 -11.54 -2.49
N LEU A 74 -17.28 -10.34 -1.96
CA LEU A 74 -18.08 -9.81 -0.86
C LEU A 74 -19.40 -9.24 -1.38
N LYS A 75 -20.45 -9.29 -0.53
CA LYS A 75 -21.68 -8.54 -0.80
C LYS A 75 -21.35 -7.04 -0.94
N PRO A 76 -22.08 -6.30 -1.80
CA PRO A 76 -21.78 -4.89 -2.09
C PRO A 76 -21.65 -4.01 -0.85
N GLU A 77 -22.47 -4.26 0.17
CA GLU A 77 -22.49 -3.52 1.43
C GLU A 77 -21.17 -3.65 2.21
N PHE A 78 -20.64 -4.87 2.33
CA PHE A 78 -19.38 -5.13 3.03
C PHE A 78 -18.18 -4.67 2.21
N TYR A 79 -18.25 -4.79 0.89
CA TYR A 79 -17.21 -4.27 0.01
C TYR A 79 -17.13 -2.74 0.05
N SER A 80 -18.28 -2.05 0.00
CA SER A 80 -18.36 -0.59 0.15
C SER A 80 -17.82 -0.15 1.53
N HIS A 81 -18.20 -0.86 2.60
CA HIS A 81 -17.68 -0.61 3.95
C HIS A 81 -16.15 -0.77 4.03
N PHE A 82 -15.60 -1.81 3.41
CA PHE A 82 -14.15 -1.98 3.29
C PHE A 82 -13.51 -0.84 2.51
N LEU A 83 -14.09 -0.43 1.37
CA LEU A 83 -13.59 0.67 0.56
C LEU A 83 -13.56 2.00 1.34
N THR A 84 -14.55 2.28 2.18
CA THR A 84 -14.56 3.45 3.08
C THR A 84 -13.28 3.52 3.91
N LEU A 85 -12.97 2.45 4.67
CA LEU A 85 -11.75 2.40 5.48
C LEU A 85 -10.50 2.51 4.60
N SER A 86 -10.47 1.75 3.52
CA SER A 86 -9.36 1.72 2.59
C SER A 86 -9.05 3.12 2.03
N VAL A 87 -10.07 3.86 1.58
CA VAL A 87 -9.91 5.22 1.03
C VAL A 87 -9.46 6.19 2.12
N ALA A 88 -10.08 6.17 3.30
CA ALA A 88 -9.70 7.03 4.41
C ALA A 88 -8.22 6.88 4.77
N ILE A 89 -7.74 5.64 4.92
CA ILE A 89 -6.33 5.39 5.24
C ILE A 89 -5.41 5.74 4.06
N ASN A 90 -5.83 5.55 2.80
CA ASN A 90 -5.04 6.01 1.63
C ASN A 90 -4.87 7.53 1.58
N ILE A 91 -5.85 8.30 2.08
CA ILE A 91 -5.74 9.75 2.18
C ILE A 91 -4.76 10.12 3.30
N LEU A 92 -4.94 9.55 4.50
CA LEU A 92 -4.16 9.92 5.69
C LEU A 92 -2.69 9.52 5.62
N ILE A 93 -2.35 8.54 4.79
CA ILE A 93 -0.98 8.06 4.60
C ILE A 93 -0.18 8.88 3.59
N SER A 94 -0.88 9.56 2.67
CA SER A 94 -0.27 10.30 1.57
C SER A 94 0.07 11.71 2.04
N PRO A 95 1.35 12.15 1.99
CA PRO A 95 1.75 13.47 2.47
C PRO A 95 0.99 14.64 1.84
N GLN A 96 0.56 14.48 0.57
CA GLN A 96 -0.21 15.50 -0.14
C GLN A 96 -1.71 15.40 0.14
N LEU A 97 -2.28 14.18 0.10
CA LEU A 97 -3.73 14.01 0.25
C LEU A 97 -4.17 14.26 1.69
N CYS A 98 -3.35 13.91 2.69
CA CYS A 98 -3.70 14.12 4.08
C CYS A 98 -3.93 15.61 4.38
N ARG A 99 -3.16 16.51 3.76
CA ARG A 99 -3.31 17.96 3.92
C ARG A 99 -4.56 18.50 3.24
N GLN A 100 -4.92 17.96 2.08
CA GLN A 100 -6.03 18.46 1.26
C GLN A 100 -7.39 17.89 1.69
N TYR A 101 -7.40 16.63 2.13
CA TYR A 101 -8.63 15.85 2.34
C TYR A 101 -8.74 15.29 3.76
N LEU A 102 -8.07 15.91 4.75
CA LEU A 102 -8.10 15.47 6.16
C LEU A 102 -9.53 15.32 6.69
N ASN A 103 -10.33 16.37 6.53
CA ASN A 103 -11.71 16.40 7.00
C ASN A 103 -12.56 15.32 6.34
N TYR A 104 -12.36 15.11 5.03
CA TYR A 104 -13.05 14.05 4.32
C TYR A 104 -12.67 12.66 4.84
N ALA A 105 -11.38 12.41 5.12
CA ALA A 105 -10.95 11.16 5.74
C ALA A 105 -11.52 10.97 7.16
N ARG A 106 -11.62 12.04 7.98
CA ARG A 106 -12.28 12.00 9.31
C ARG A 106 -13.74 11.56 9.19
N GLU A 107 -14.49 12.14 8.26
CA GLU A 107 -15.89 11.77 8.02
C GLU A 107 -16.02 10.33 7.51
N LEU A 108 -15.13 9.87 6.64
CA LEU A 108 -15.10 8.47 6.21
C LEU A 108 -14.84 7.50 7.37
N LEU A 109 -13.97 7.84 8.33
CA LEU A 109 -13.70 6.99 9.50
C LEU A 109 -14.89 6.95 10.45
N LYS A 110 -15.54 8.10 10.71
CA LYS A 110 -16.79 8.15 11.49
C LYS A 110 -17.89 7.32 10.83
N PHE A 111 -18.07 7.46 9.51
CA PHE A 111 -19.02 6.67 8.75
C PHE A 111 -18.69 5.17 8.81
N PHE A 112 -17.42 4.79 8.66
CA PHE A 112 -16.98 3.40 8.75
C PHE A 112 -17.35 2.77 10.10
N ILE A 113 -17.16 3.48 11.21
CA ILE A 113 -17.48 2.97 12.55
C ILE A 113 -18.99 2.84 12.73
N SER A 114 -19.74 3.88 12.40
CA SER A 114 -21.20 3.89 12.50
C SER A 114 -21.83 2.77 11.65
N LYS A 115 -21.47 2.69 10.37
CA LYS A 115 -21.96 1.65 9.45
C LYS A 115 -21.49 0.25 9.86
N GLY A 116 -20.29 0.14 10.41
CA GLY A 116 -19.75 -1.12 10.92
C GLY A 116 -20.57 -1.68 12.08
N ARG A 117 -21.04 -0.83 13.00
CA ARG A 117 -21.97 -1.21 14.07
C ARG A 117 -23.26 -1.81 13.51
N THR A 118 -23.83 -1.19 12.48
CA THR A 118 -25.06 -1.70 11.84
C THR A 118 -24.81 -3.02 11.11
N LEU A 119 -23.69 -3.16 10.40
CA LEU A 119 -23.39 -4.33 9.55
C LEU A 119 -22.96 -5.57 10.34
N TYR A 120 -22.17 -5.40 11.40
CA TYR A 120 -21.55 -6.50 12.14
C TYR A 120 -22.07 -6.63 13.58
N GLY A 121 -22.95 -5.73 14.02
CA GLY A 121 -23.46 -5.67 15.38
C GLY A 121 -22.61 -4.82 16.34
N PRO A 122 -23.10 -4.58 17.56
CA PRO A 122 -22.42 -3.78 18.58
C PRO A 122 -21.04 -4.36 18.96
N GLU A 123 -20.85 -5.67 18.85
CA GLU A 123 -19.58 -6.34 19.09
C GLU A 123 -18.46 -5.84 18.17
N PHE A 124 -18.77 -5.20 17.04
CA PHE A 124 -17.77 -4.63 16.14
C PHE A 124 -16.93 -3.55 16.81
N LEU A 125 -17.54 -2.76 17.70
CA LEU A 125 -17.00 -1.56 18.32
C LEU A 125 -16.07 -1.87 19.50
N VAL A 126 -14.92 -2.49 19.19
CA VAL A 126 -13.83 -2.59 20.18
C VAL A 126 -12.99 -1.33 20.21
N TYR A 127 -12.18 -1.20 21.26
CA TYR A 127 -11.22 -0.12 21.45
C TYR A 127 -10.47 0.27 20.16
N ASN A 128 -9.77 -0.66 19.52
CA ASN A 128 -9.00 -0.38 18.29
C ASN A 128 -9.85 0.11 17.11
N VAL A 129 -11.15 -0.19 17.07
CA VAL A 129 -12.06 0.34 16.03
C VAL A 129 -12.48 1.75 16.39
N HIS A 130 -12.76 2.01 17.67
CA HIS A 130 -13.09 3.33 18.17
C HIS A 130 -11.93 4.32 18.00
N SER A 131 -10.70 3.89 18.31
CA SER A 131 -9.49 4.71 18.15
C SER A 131 -9.27 5.24 16.73
N LEU A 132 -9.90 4.64 15.71
CA LEU A 132 -9.84 5.15 14.34
C LEU A 132 -10.40 6.58 14.22
N VAL A 133 -11.34 7.01 15.07
CA VAL A 133 -11.87 8.40 15.03
C VAL A 133 -10.77 9.42 15.27
N HIS A 134 -9.83 9.11 16.16
CA HIS A 134 -8.78 10.03 16.62
C HIS A 134 -7.60 10.11 15.66
N ILE A 135 -7.45 9.14 14.74
CA ILE A 135 -6.33 9.14 13.79
C ILE A 135 -6.29 10.43 12.95
N GLY A 136 -7.45 11.03 12.66
CA GLY A 136 -7.48 12.30 11.95
C GLY A 136 -6.89 13.47 12.75
N GLU A 137 -7.06 13.47 14.08
CA GLU A 137 -6.46 14.44 15.00
C GLU A 137 -4.94 14.19 15.11
N ASP A 138 -4.54 12.92 15.25
CA ASP A 138 -3.13 12.54 15.28
C ASP A 138 -2.40 12.99 14.00
N VAL A 139 -3.06 12.88 12.83
CA VAL A 139 -2.49 13.31 11.55
C VAL A 139 -2.44 14.83 11.40
N GLU A 140 -3.37 15.55 12.03
CA GLU A 140 -3.37 17.02 12.08
C GLU A 140 -2.15 17.53 12.85
N GLU A 141 -1.82 16.88 13.96
CA GLU A 141 -0.73 17.27 14.86
C GLU A 141 0.64 16.75 14.39
N HIS A 142 0.74 15.48 13.97
CA HIS A 142 2.01 14.81 13.71
C HIS A 142 2.32 14.64 12.21
N GLY A 143 1.40 15.04 11.32
CA GLY A 143 1.51 14.85 9.87
C GLY A 143 1.02 13.47 9.41
N HIS A 144 1.35 13.07 8.17
CA HIS A 144 0.85 11.81 7.60
C HIS A 144 1.25 10.57 8.42
N LEU A 145 0.43 9.51 8.32
CA LEU A 145 0.52 8.30 9.16
C LEU A 145 1.91 7.66 9.28
N ASP A 146 2.76 7.78 8.25
CA ASP A 146 4.07 7.13 8.25
C ASP A 146 5.10 7.83 9.14
N LEU A 147 4.90 9.11 9.46
CA LEU A 147 5.81 9.87 10.34
C LEU A 147 5.78 9.39 11.78
N PHE A 148 4.64 8.89 12.24
CA PHE A 148 4.44 8.47 13.63
C PHE A 148 4.08 6.98 13.75
N CYS A 149 4.25 6.20 12.67
CA CYS A 149 4.07 4.76 12.75
C CYS A 149 5.25 4.09 13.47
N ALA A 150 4.99 2.94 14.10
CA ALA A 150 6.02 2.20 14.84
C ALA A 150 6.97 1.39 13.93
N PHE A 151 6.78 1.36 12.60
CA PHE A 151 7.59 0.50 11.71
C PHE A 151 9.09 0.82 11.73
N PRO A 152 9.54 2.09 11.64
CA PRO A 152 10.96 2.41 11.73
C PRO A 152 11.56 1.97 13.07
N PHE A 153 10.82 2.16 14.17
CA PHE A 153 11.22 1.75 15.50
C PHE A 153 11.34 0.22 15.64
N GLU A 154 10.33 -0.54 15.22
CA GLU A 154 10.36 -2.01 15.25
C GLU A 154 11.51 -2.59 14.41
N ASN A 155 11.73 -2.00 13.23
CA ASN A 155 12.82 -2.38 12.33
C ASN A 155 14.20 -2.11 12.97
N TYR A 156 14.37 -0.97 13.65
CA TYR A 156 15.60 -0.64 14.36
C TYR A 156 15.82 -1.51 15.59
N MET A 157 14.77 -1.85 16.34
CA MET A 157 14.83 -2.73 17.50
C MET A 157 15.40 -4.12 17.13
N GLN A 158 15.12 -4.62 15.92
CA GLN A 158 15.74 -5.85 15.43
C GLN A 158 17.27 -5.72 15.29
N LYS A 159 17.78 -4.55 14.88
CA LYS A 159 19.23 -4.29 14.80
C LYS A 159 19.85 -4.30 16.20
N LEU A 160 19.23 -3.59 17.15
CA LEU A 160 19.67 -3.57 18.55
C LEU A 160 19.72 -4.97 19.16
N LYS A 161 18.68 -5.79 18.92
CA LYS A 161 18.62 -7.16 19.42
C LYS A 161 19.76 -8.03 18.90
N LYS A 162 20.23 -7.82 17.67
CA LYS A 162 21.38 -8.55 17.10
C LYS A 162 22.73 -8.13 17.72
N MET A 163 22.81 -6.94 18.31
CA MET A 163 24.02 -6.49 19.00
C MET A 163 24.19 -7.19 20.36
N VAL A 164 23.08 -7.58 20.99
CA VAL A 164 23.07 -8.28 22.26
C VAL A 164 23.30 -9.78 22.04
N HIS A 165 24.47 -10.28 22.45
CA HIS A 165 24.86 -11.69 22.35
C HIS A 165 24.55 -12.49 23.62
N SER A 166 24.53 -11.82 24.78
CA SER A 166 24.22 -12.47 26.06
C SER A 166 23.38 -11.56 26.97
N GLY A 167 22.71 -12.16 27.96
CA GLY A 167 21.96 -11.40 28.97
C GLY A 167 22.83 -10.58 29.94
N LYS A 168 24.16 -10.74 29.92
CA LYS A 168 25.07 -10.03 30.82
C LYS A 168 25.37 -8.63 30.29
N SER A 169 24.93 -7.60 31.00
CA SER A 169 25.21 -6.19 30.66
C SER A 169 24.87 -5.82 29.20
N PRO A 170 23.61 -6.02 28.75
CA PRO A 170 23.20 -5.82 27.36
C PRO A 170 23.44 -4.39 26.84
N LEU A 171 23.27 -3.38 27.70
CA LEU A 171 23.55 -1.99 27.34
C LEU A 171 25.02 -1.76 27.00
N VAL A 172 25.94 -2.32 27.80
CA VAL A 172 27.39 -2.21 27.56
C VAL A 172 27.76 -2.89 26.24
N GLN A 173 27.15 -4.05 25.93
CA GLN A 173 27.37 -4.72 24.65
C GLN A 173 26.94 -3.83 23.47
N ILE A 174 25.77 -3.20 23.56
CA ILE A 174 25.28 -2.29 22.52
C ILE A 174 26.23 -1.11 22.36
N VAL A 175 26.59 -0.42 23.45
CA VAL A 175 27.47 0.77 23.40
C VAL A 175 28.82 0.43 22.78
N LYS A 176 29.47 -0.67 23.21
CA LYS A 176 30.74 -1.11 22.63
C LYS A 176 30.61 -1.40 21.14
N ARG A 177 29.52 -2.06 20.72
CA ARG A 177 29.28 -2.41 19.32
C ARG A 177 29.02 -1.19 18.43
N VAL A 178 28.31 -0.19 18.95
CA VAL A 178 28.11 1.10 18.25
C VAL A 178 29.45 1.81 18.08
N PHE A 179 30.28 1.86 19.13
CA PHE A 179 31.61 2.46 19.08
C PHE A 179 32.54 1.76 18.06
N GLU A 180 32.51 0.42 18.02
CA GLU A 180 33.21 -0.38 17.00
C GLU A 180 32.76 -0.01 15.58
N MET A 181 31.45 0.15 15.34
CA MET A 181 30.89 0.49 14.03
C MET A 181 31.30 1.90 13.58
N GLU A 182 31.24 2.89 14.49
CA GLU A 182 31.65 4.26 14.22
C GLU A 182 33.15 4.35 13.88
N SER A 183 33.98 3.61 14.61
CA SER A 183 35.43 3.56 14.41
C SER A 183 35.85 2.90 13.09
N THR A 184 34.99 2.05 12.50
CA THR A 184 35.28 1.31 11.26
C THR A 184 34.75 2.01 10.00
N SER A 185 33.94 3.07 10.17
CA SER A 185 33.17 3.66 9.06
C SER A 185 33.95 4.78 8.32
N ASN A 186 34.90 4.39 7.48
CA ASN A 186 35.23 5.19 6.28
C ASN A 186 34.26 4.79 5.15
N CYS A 187 33.39 5.74 4.76
CA CYS A 187 32.59 5.79 3.53
C CYS A 187 31.74 4.55 3.16
N GLN A 188 30.42 4.71 3.26
CA GLN A 188 29.51 4.71 2.10
C GLN A 188 28.10 5.05 2.57
N LEU A 189 27.79 6.35 2.65
CA LEU A 189 26.41 6.80 2.59
C LEU A 189 25.97 6.67 1.13
N ALA A 190 25.80 5.43 0.67
CA ALA A 190 25.19 5.18 -0.63
C ALA A 190 23.75 5.66 -0.52
N ASN A 191 23.49 6.85 -1.06
CA ASN A 191 22.15 7.30 -1.37
C ASN A 191 21.43 6.14 -2.05
N LEU A 192 20.45 5.55 -1.38
CA LEU A 192 19.55 4.54 -1.92
C LEU A 192 18.64 5.24 -2.94
N ILE A 193 19.22 5.72 -4.04
CA ILE A 193 18.49 6.12 -5.23
C ILE A 193 17.80 4.84 -5.69
N LYS A 194 16.49 4.74 -5.44
CA LYS A 194 15.65 3.63 -5.93
C LYS A 194 15.83 3.58 -7.45
N LYS A 195 16.71 2.70 -7.92
CA LYS A 195 17.05 2.56 -9.34
C LYS A 195 15.79 2.18 -10.10
N VAL A 196 15.39 3.00 -11.06
CA VAL A 196 14.24 2.70 -11.93
C VAL A 196 14.61 1.52 -12.83
N THR A 197 13.70 0.57 -12.96
CA THR A 197 13.93 -0.65 -13.73
C THR A 197 12.79 -0.89 -14.72
N HIS A 198 13.12 -1.42 -15.89
CA HIS A 198 12.13 -1.90 -16.86
C HIS A 198 11.65 -3.34 -16.57
N ARG A 199 12.24 -4.01 -15.57
CA ARG A 199 11.91 -5.41 -15.23
C ARG A 199 10.60 -5.47 -14.46
N ARG A 200 9.68 -6.31 -14.92
CA ARG A 200 8.48 -6.66 -14.15
C ARG A 200 8.87 -7.33 -12.83
N PRO A 201 8.15 -7.07 -11.71
CA PRO A 201 6.97 -6.21 -11.56
C PRO A 201 7.26 -4.73 -11.23
N ASN A 202 8.50 -4.26 -11.37
CA ASN A 202 8.92 -2.93 -10.89
C ASN A 202 8.77 -1.80 -11.92
N ASN A 203 8.17 -2.09 -13.08
CA ASN A 203 8.17 -1.21 -14.25
C ASN A 203 6.88 -0.36 -14.41
N GLY A 204 5.91 -0.49 -13.51
CA GLY A 204 4.68 0.32 -13.52
C GLY A 204 4.86 1.65 -12.78
N PHE A 205 4.47 2.75 -13.41
CA PHE A 205 4.56 4.10 -12.84
C PHE A 205 3.35 4.97 -13.21
N ILE A 206 3.08 5.98 -12.39
CA ILE A 206 2.15 7.08 -12.67
C ILE A 206 2.99 8.33 -12.91
N LEU A 207 2.68 9.01 -14.00
CA LEU A 207 3.33 10.23 -14.45
C LEU A 207 2.82 11.46 -13.69
N THR A 208 3.54 12.58 -13.82
CA THR A 208 3.16 13.87 -13.22
C THR A 208 1.83 14.41 -13.76
N ASP A 209 1.46 14.08 -15.00
CA ASP A 209 0.18 14.40 -15.63
C ASP A 209 -0.97 13.43 -15.25
N GLN A 210 -0.74 12.54 -14.27
CA GLN A 210 -1.63 11.45 -13.84
C GLN A 210 -1.87 10.36 -14.89
N SER A 211 -1.14 10.35 -16.01
CA SER A 211 -1.17 9.23 -16.96
C SER A 211 -0.47 8.00 -16.37
N CYS A 212 -0.96 6.81 -16.71
CA CYS A 212 -0.34 5.55 -16.31
C CYS A 212 0.71 5.12 -17.35
N CYS A 213 1.84 4.57 -16.91
CA CYS A 213 2.86 4.10 -17.81
C CYS A 213 3.53 2.80 -17.37
N GLU A 214 3.93 2.01 -18.37
CA GLU A 214 4.77 0.84 -18.23
C GLU A 214 6.12 1.14 -18.88
N ILE A 215 7.20 1.03 -18.13
CA ILE A 215 8.56 1.14 -18.66
C ILE A 215 8.89 -0.14 -19.43
N VAL A 216 9.17 0.01 -20.72
CA VAL A 216 9.50 -1.11 -21.61
C VAL A 216 11.01 -1.25 -21.74
N GLN A 217 11.73 -0.15 -21.93
CA GLN A 217 13.17 -0.16 -22.14
C GLN A 217 13.84 1.10 -21.60
N LYS A 218 15.08 0.96 -21.14
CA LYS A 218 15.95 2.11 -20.84
C LYS A 218 16.63 2.58 -22.13
N THR A 219 16.64 3.89 -22.35
CA THR A 219 17.30 4.51 -23.51
C THR A 219 18.69 5.00 -23.09
N ASN A 220 19.67 4.95 -23.98
CA ASN A 220 21.01 5.53 -23.75
C ASN A 220 21.04 7.06 -24.01
N GLN A 221 19.88 7.71 -23.91
CA GLN A 221 19.70 9.13 -24.21
C GLN A 221 19.30 9.83 -22.92
N GLU A 222 19.80 11.04 -22.76
CA GLU A 222 19.42 11.97 -21.70
C GLU A 222 18.53 13.06 -22.28
N ASP A 223 17.69 13.67 -21.44
CA ASP A 223 17.01 14.90 -21.83
C ASP A 223 17.96 16.10 -21.78
N ASN A 224 17.46 17.27 -22.20
CA ASN A 224 18.24 18.52 -22.21
C ASN A 224 18.73 18.95 -20.82
N GLU A 225 18.21 18.35 -19.73
CA GLU A 225 18.58 18.62 -18.34
C GLU A 225 19.46 17.49 -17.75
N GLY A 226 19.88 16.51 -18.56
CA GLY A 226 20.75 15.39 -18.13
C GLY A 226 20.01 14.23 -17.45
N TYR A 227 18.67 14.17 -17.49
CA TYR A 227 17.93 13.05 -16.91
C TYR A 227 17.83 11.86 -17.86
N GLU A 228 18.00 10.65 -17.31
CA GLU A 228 17.83 9.41 -18.06
C GLU A 228 16.43 9.32 -18.72
N MET A 229 16.41 8.97 -20.00
CA MET A 229 15.17 8.77 -20.77
C MET A 229 14.77 7.29 -20.80
N PHE A 230 13.47 7.03 -20.70
CA PHE A 230 12.89 5.70 -20.78
C PHE A 230 11.88 5.61 -21.92
N LEU A 231 11.88 4.49 -22.64
CA LEU A 231 10.81 4.15 -23.57
C LEU A 231 9.67 3.53 -22.78
N CYS A 232 8.55 4.24 -22.71
CA CYS A 232 7.39 3.88 -21.92
C CYS A 232 6.17 3.64 -22.82
N ARG A 233 5.39 2.61 -22.49
CA ARG A 233 4.02 2.47 -22.97
C ARG A 233 3.12 3.28 -22.06
N VAL A 234 2.59 4.39 -22.57
CA VAL A 234 1.74 5.32 -21.81
C VAL A 234 0.27 5.03 -22.15
N TYR A 235 -0.52 4.74 -21.12
CA TYR A 235 -1.95 4.51 -21.23
C TYR A 235 -2.70 5.83 -21.06
N ARG A 236 -3.44 6.23 -22.09
CA ARG A 236 -4.24 7.45 -22.11
C ARG A 236 -5.60 7.19 -21.49
N ARG A 237 -6.27 8.26 -21.05
CA ARG A 237 -7.65 8.25 -20.52
C ARG A 237 -7.85 7.24 -19.36
N PRO A 238 -7.08 7.35 -18.26
CA PRO A 238 -7.35 6.53 -17.08
C PRO A 238 -8.76 6.79 -16.54
N THR A 239 -9.50 5.70 -16.33
CA THR A 239 -10.82 5.69 -15.72
C THR A 239 -10.74 5.23 -14.26
N TYR A 240 -11.84 5.38 -13.52
CA TYR A 240 -11.94 4.91 -12.14
C TYR A 240 -12.15 3.39 -12.06
N LEU A 241 -11.62 2.76 -11.02
CA LEU A 241 -11.92 1.37 -10.66
C LEU A 241 -13.25 1.26 -9.89
N PHE A 242 -13.57 2.29 -9.11
CA PHE A 242 -14.80 2.48 -8.35
C PHE A 242 -15.06 3.97 -8.14
N GLN A 243 -16.32 4.36 -7.94
CA GLN A 243 -16.75 5.76 -7.73
C GLN A 243 -17.17 6.06 -6.29
N GLN A 244 -17.41 5.04 -5.48
CA GLN A 244 -17.86 5.17 -4.09
C GLN A 244 -16.79 4.56 -3.17
N PRO A 245 -16.40 5.22 -2.07
CA PRO A 245 -16.94 6.48 -1.55
C PRO A 245 -16.49 7.75 -2.29
N CYS A 246 -15.44 7.66 -3.12
CA CYS A 246 -15.01 8.71 -4.04
C CYS A 246 -14.43 8.09 -5.31
N ASP A 247 -14.15 8.94 -6.32
CA ASP A 247 -13.44 8.53 -7.52
C ASP A 247 -12.06 7.96 -7.14
N SER A 248 -11.84 6.69 -7.48
CA SER A 248 -10.63 5.96 -7.10
C SER A 248 -9.34 6.61 -7.63
N ARG A 249 -9.43 7.45 -8.68
CA ARG A 249 -8.27 8.18 -9.23
C ARG A 249 -7.68 9.16 -8.21
N LEU A 250 -8.49 9.68 -7.28
CA LEU A 250 -8.03 10.55 -6.18
C LEU A 250 -6.95 9.88 -5.33
N ILE A 251 -7.10 8.57 -5.06
CA ILE A 251 -6.12 7.78 -4.32
C ILE A 251 -5.17 7.00 -5.24
N GLY A 252 -5.00 7.45 -6.49
CA GLY A 252 -4.06 6.84 -7.43
C GLY A 252 -4.43 5.42 -7.87
N VAL A 253 -5.72 5.06 -7.80
CA VAL A 253 -6.24 3.78 -8.28
C VAL A 253 -6.95 4.02 -9.61
N MET A 254 -6.35 3.52 -10.69
CA MET A 254 -6.77 3.83 -12.06
C MET A 254 -6.96 2.55 -12.87
N LYS A 255 -7.91 2.60 -13.80
CA LYS A 255 -8.20 1.53 -14.76
C LYS A 255 -7.97 2.07 -16.18
N CYS A 256 -7.12 1.39 -16.94
CA CYS A 256 -6.79 1.74 -18.32
C CYS A 256 -7.16 0.61 -19.27
N HIS A 257 -7.54 0.94 -20.51
CA HIS A 257 -7.71 -0.03 -21.58
C HIS A 257 -6.38 -0.29 -22.27
N GLN A 258 -6.08 -1.54 -22.63
CA GLN A 258 -4.81 -1.89 -23.29
C GLN A 258 -4.64 -1.23 -24.67
N GLN A 259 -5.75 -1.05 -25.38
CA GLN A 259 -5.79 -0.44 -26.71
C GLN A 259 -5.49 1.07 -26.69
N ASP A 260 -5.78 1.75 -25.57
CA ASP A 260 -5.52 3.19 -25.40
C ASP A 260 -4.06 3.48 -25.01
N SER A 261 -3.11 2.73 -25.55
CA SER A 261 -1.70 2.87 -25.22
C SER A 261 -0.87 3.43 -26.37
N VAL A 262 0.09 4.30 -26.04
CA VAL A 262 1.01 4.90 -27.01
C VAL A 262 2.44 4.81 -26.47
N MET A 263 3.37 4.43 -27.33
CA MET A 263 4.80 4.44 -27.02
C MET A 263 5.31 5.88 -27.02
N LYS A 264 5.90 6.31 -25.91
CA LYS A 264 6.51 7.63 -25.75
C LYS A 264 7.85 7.51 -25.00
N ARG A 265 8.77 8.41 -25.32
CA ARG A 265 9.98 8.60 -24.52
C ARG A 265 9.66 9.55 -23.37
N ILE A 266 9.98 9.15 -22.14
CA ILE A 266 9.66 9.88 -20.92
C ILE A 266 10.93 10.03 -20.10
N SER A 267 11.20 11.27 -19.68
CA SER A 267 12.31 11.59 -18.77
C SER A 267 12.05 11.07 -17.36
N ARG A 268 13.11 10.67 -16.66
CA ARG A 268 13.07 10.23 -15.26
C ARG A 268 12.33 11.21 -14.34
N LYS A 269 12.42 12.52 -14.59
CA LYS A 269 11.76 13.56 -13.80
C LYS A 269 10.23 13.48 -13.82
N ASN A 270 9.67 12.97 -14.92
CA ASN A 270 8.22 12.83 -15.10
C ASN A 270 7.67 11.54 -14.47
N LEU A 271 8.54 10.59 -14.10
CA LEU A 271 8.15 9.36 -13.39
C LEU A 271 7.91 9.68 -11.91
N HIS A 272 6.66 10.00 -11.56
CA HIS A 272 6.31 10.51 -10.24
C HIS A 272 6.19 9.42 -9.18
N ARG A 273 5.31 8.42 -9.37
CA ARG A 273 5.06 7.36 -8.37
C ARG A 273 5.14 5.99 -8.99
N GLN A 274 5.80 5.06 -8.30
CA GLN A 274 5.74 3.65 -8.68
C GLN A 274 4.33 3.10 -8.42
N ALA A 275 3.88 2.18 -9.26
CA ALA A 275 2.54 1.61 -9.18
C ALA A 275 2.57 0.09 -9.35
N ILE A 276 1.64 -0.58 -8.68
CA ILE A 276 1.34 -1.98 -8.94
C ILE A 276 0.51 -2.04 -10.22
N MET A 277 1.04 -2.71 -11.25
CA MET A 277 0.37 -2.87 -12.53
C MET A 277 -0.21 -4.28 -12.64
N ILE A 278 -1.54 -4.39 -12.67
CA ILE A 278 -2.26 -5.66 -12.69
C ILE A 278 -3.04 -5.74 -14.02
N PRO A 279 -2.58 -6.53 -14.99
CA PRO A 279 -3.35 -6.82 -16.20
C PRO A 279 -4.56 -7.70 -15.87
N ASN A 280 -5.70 -7.37 -16.45
CA ASN A 280 -6.97 -8.09 -16.34
C ASN A 280 -7.65 -8.11 -17.71
N ASP A 281 -7.45 -9.19 -18.47
CA ASP A 281 -7.90 -9.40 -19.85
C ASP A 281 -7.67 -8.18 -20.75
N HIS A 282 -8.69 -7.35 -20.97
CA HIS A 282 -8.64 -6.15 -21.82
C HIS A 282 -8.20 -4.87 -21.10
N ASN A 283 -8.17 -4.90 -19.77
CA ASN A 283 -7.87 -3.75 -18.92
C ASN A 283 -6.57 -3.94 -18.15
N ILE A 284 -6.00 -2.84 -17.68
CA ILE A 284 -4.88 -2.83 -16.74
C ILE A 284 -5.24 -1.90 -15.59
N VAL A 285 -5.11 -2.40 -14.38
CA VAL A 285 -5.32 -1.63 -13.16
C VAL A 285 -3.97 -1.18 -12.63
N PHE A 286 -3.83 0.12 -12.41
CA PHE A 286 -2.68 0.74 -11.75
C PHE A 286 -3.06 1.14 -10.34
N LEU A 287 -2.26 0.72 -9.36
CA LEU A 287 -2.40 1.12 -7.96
C LEU A 287 -1.15 1.89 -7.52
N ALA A 288 -1.26 3.21 -7.40
CA ALA A 288 -0.16 4.08 -6.98
C ALA A 288 0.34 3.72 -5.58
N VAL A 289 1.65 3.62 -5.43
CA VAL A 289 2.26 3.54 -4.11
C VAL A 289 2.35 4.96 -3.55
N LEU A 290 1.44 5.28 -2.62
CA LEU A 290 1.26 6.63 -2.04
C LEU A 290 1.98 6.85 -0.72
N HIS A 291 2.63 5.81 -0.21
CA HIS A 291 3.21 5.78 1.13
C HIS A 291 4.69 5.48 1.04
N ASP A 292 5.41 5.87 2.08
CA ASP A 292 6.83 5.61 2.20
C ASP A 292 7.08 4.27 2.90
N PHE A 293 8.29 3.75 2.76
CA PHE A 293 8.72 2.43 3.27
C PHE A 293 9.87 2.58 4.24
#